data_AF-A0AAX4FEU8-F1
#
_entry.id   AF-A0AAX4FEU8-F1
#
_cell.length_a   1.000
_cell.length_b   1.000
_cell.length_c   1.000
_cell.angle_alpha   90.00
_cell.angle_beta   90.00
_cell.angle_gamma   90.00
#
_symmetry.space_group_name_H-M   'P 1'
#
loop_
_entity.id
_entity.type
_entity.pdbx_description
1 polymer ?
#
loop_
_entity_poly.entity_id
_entity_poly.type
_entity_poly.pdbx_seq_one_letter_code
_entity_poly.pdbx_strand_id
1 'polypeptide(L)'
;MQQQISPNGTSREDVSELKRKQKALADEQDKLLENALDSDTQNKRGWLAKSVQLRSSYAQCIEKSESVHPAMMSCNSEEYQYQDARLNKAYQRLMAKLTVQEKAALKQEERNWIKERDILCQSNGVLGGGQAEELEDSSCMLNATAKRADELEKR
;
A
#
# COMPACT_ATOMS: atom_id res chain seq x y z
N MET A 1 19.55 -17.52 -56.83
CA MET A 1 18.70 -16.54 -56.14
C MET A 1 17.54 -17.31 -55.51
N GLN A 2 17.68 -17.75 -54.26
CA GLN A 2 16.65 -18.54 -53.55
C GLN A 2 16.31 -17.77 -52.27
N GLN A 3 15.11 -17.19 -52.24
CA GLN A 3 14.50 -16.71 -51.00
C GLN A 3 13.83 -17.91 -50.33
N GLN A 4 14.27 -18.22 -49.11
CA GLN A 4 13.67 -19.25 -48.26
C GLN A 4 12.40 -18.68 -47.62
N ILE A 5 11.25 -19.21 -48.01
CA ILE A 5 9.97 -18.96 -47.35
C ILE A 5 9.78 -20.07 -46.30
N SER A 6 9.78 -19.68 -45.02
CA SER A 6 9.45 -20.55 -43.90
C SER A 6 7.92 -20.71 -43.79
N PRO A 7 7.37 -21.88 -43.40
CA PRO A 7 5.96 -22.22 -43.58
C PRO A 7 4.99 -21.54 -42.59
N ASN A 8 5.44 -20.49 -41.89
CA ASN A 8 4.60 -19.63 -41.06
C ASN A 8 4.98 -18.19 -41.41
N GLY A 9 4.12 -17.52 -42.17
CA GLY A 9 4.40 -16.31 -42.95
C GLY A 9 4.68 -15.03 -42.14
N THR A 10 5.70 -15.03 -41.29
CA THR A 10 6.25 -13.83 -40.66
C THR A 10 7.69 -13.65 -41.13
N SER A 11 7.97 -12.54 -41.81
CA SER A 11 9.30 -12.31 -42.37
C SER A 11 10.33 -12.03 -41.25
N ARG A 12 11.61 -12.22 -41.54
CA ARG A 12 12.71 -11.92 -40.59
C ARG A 12 12.73 -10.45 -40.17
N GLU A 13 12.27 -9.56 -41.05
CA GLU A 13 12.14 -8.12 -40.79
C GLU A 13 10.99 -7.85 -39.80
N ASP A 14 9.86 -8.53 -39.95
CA ASP A 14 8.72 -8.44 -39.03
C ASP A 14 9.10 -8.91 -37.61
N VAL A 15 9.87 -10.00 -37.50
CA VAL A 15 10.38 -10.48 -36.20
C VAL A 15 11.34 -9.47 -35.55
N SER A 16 12.18 -8.81 -36.34
CA SER A 16 13.09 -7.76 -35.85
C SER A 16 12.30 -6.54 -35.35
N GLU A 17 11.26 -6.13 -36.07
CA GLU A 17 10.39 -5.04 -35.66
C GLU A 17 9.64 -5.37 -34.36
N LEU A 18 9.07 -6.58 -34.25
CA LEU A 18 8.40 -7.04 -33.03
C LEU A 18 9.33 -7.01 -31.82
N LYS A 19 10.59 -7.45 -31.97
CA LYS A 19 11.57 -7.38 -30.90
C LYS A 19 11.88 -5.94 -30.46
N ARG A 20 11.95 -5.00 -31.39
CA ARG A 20 12.15 -3.57 -31.07
C ARG A 20 10.95 -2.99 -30.32
N LYS A 21 9.72 -3.33 -30.75
CA LYS A 21 8.48 -2.91 -30.06
C LYS A 21 8.40 -3.50 -28.65
N GLN A 22 8.70 -4.79 -28.50
CA GLN A 22 8.75 -5.44 -27.19
C GLN A 22 9.77 -4.78 -26.26
N LYS A 23 10.97 -4.47 -26.77
CA LYS A 23 11.98 -3.77 -26.00
C LYS A 23 11.50 -2.38 -25.57
N ALA A 24 10.91 -1.60 -26.48
CA ALA A 24 10.41 -0.27 -26.16
C ALA A 24 9.32 -0.32 -25.08
N LEU A 25 8.41 -1.29 -25.15
CA LEU A 25 7.39 -1.51 -24.13
C LEU A 25 7.99 -1.90 -22.77
N ALA A 26 9.03 -2.73 -22.76
CA ALA A 26 9.73 -3.09 -21.52
C ALA A 26 10.43 -1.85 -20.91
N ASP A 27 11.17 -1.09 -21.73
CA ASP A 27 11.86 0.12 -21.29
C ASP A 27 10.86 1.19 -20.78
N GLU A 28 9.63 1.23 -21.30
CA GLU A 28 8.54 2.10 -20.82
C GLU A 28 7.96 1.59 -19.48
N GLN A 29 7.72 0.29 -19.35
CA GLN A 29 7.26 -0.32 -18.10
C GLN A 29 8.26 -0.15 -16.97
N ASP A 30 9.56 -0.29 -17.23
CA ASP A 30 10.62 -0.10 -16.23
C ASP A 30 10.59 1.33 -15.67
N LYS A 31 10.44 2.34 -16.53
CA LYS A 31 10.31 3.75 -16.10
C LYS A 31 9.05 4.00 -15.27
N LEU A 32 7.93 3.39 -15.65
CA LEU A 32 6.69 3.50 -14.87
C LEU A 32 6.87 2.87 -13.48
N LEU A 33 7.56 1.73 -13.41
CA LEU A 33 7.86 1.03 -12.17
C LEU A 33 8.78 1.86 -11.26
N GLU A 34 9.87 2.43 -11.80
CA GLU A 34 10.76 3.33 -11.05
C GLU A 34 10.02 4.53 -10.47
N ASN A 35 9.20 5.20 -11.30
CA ASN A 35 8.40 6.35 -10.85
C ASN A 35 7.38 5.97 -9.78
N ALA A 36 6.78 4.79 -9.88
CA ALA A 36 5.82 4.31 -8.89
C ALA A 36 6.51 4.05 -7.54
N LEU A 37 7.66 3.36 -7.56
CA LEU A 37 8.38 2.91 -6.36
C LEU A 37 9.16 4.02 -5.64
N ASP A 38 9.68 5.01 -6.36
CA ASP A 38 10.45 6.14 -5.78
C ASP A 38 9.63 7.42 -5.61
N SER A 39 8.29 7.30 -5.64
CA SER A 39 7.42 8.45 -5.39
C SER A 39 7.46 8.89 -3.93
N ASP A 40 7.22 10.18 -3.67
CA ASP A 40 7.05 10.72 -2.31
C ASP A 40 6.01 9.94 -1.49
N THR A 41 4.96 9.46 -2.16
CA THR A 41 3.90 8.65 -1.57
C THR A 41 4.46 7.32 -1.07
N GLN A 42 5.20 6.58 -1.90
CA GLN A 42 5.79 5.30 -1.48
C GLN A 42 6.87 5.49 -0.42
N ASN A 43 7.68 6.54 -0.54
CA ASN A 43 8.65 6.90 0.50
C ASN A 43 7.96 7.17 1.85
N LYS A 44 6.83 7.86 1.85
CA LYS A 44 6.02 8.09 3.06
C LYS A 44 5.41 6.80 3.61
N ARG A 45 4.90 5.89 2.77
CA ARG A 45 4.40 4.57 3.18
C ARG A 45 5.49 3.70 3.79
N GLY A 46 6.67 3.67 3.18
CA GLY A 46 7.83 2.94 3.69
C GLY A 46 8.35 3.48 5.02
N TRP A 47 8.37 4.81 5.19
CA TRP A 47 8.69 5.42 6.49
C TRP A 47 7.66 5.05 7.55
N LEU A 48 6.37 5.11 7.20
CA LEU A 48 5.28 4.79 8.11
C LEU A 48 5.39 3.35 8.61
N ALA A 49 5.61 2.38 7.72
CA ALA A 49 5.82 0.98 8.07
C ALA A 49 6.99 0.77 9.05
N LYS A 50 8.09 1.52 8.88
CA LYS A 50 9.26 1.47 9.79
C LYS A 50 9.00 2.14 11.15
N SER A 51 8.04 3.05 11.21
CA SER A 51 7.79 3.90 12.40
C SER A 51 6.87 3.26 13.44
N VAL A 52 6.24 2.13 13.13
CA VAL A 52 5.25 1.46 13.99
C VAL A 52 5.74 0.12 14.47
N GLN A 53 5.21 -0.31 15.62
CA GLN A 53 5.42 -1.65 16.15
C GLN A 53 4.07 -2.35 16.20
N LEU A 54 3.94 -3.42 15.42
CA LEU A 54 2.74 -4.25 15.37
C LEU A 54 2.85 -5.40 16.39
N ARG A 55 1.73 -6.08 16.67
CA ARG A 55 1.74 -7.21 17.60
C ARG A 55 2.62 -8.34 17.08
N SER A 56 3.27 -9.08 17.98
CA SER A 56 4.02 -10.30 17.61
C SER A 56 3.14 -11.35 16.92
N SER A 57 1.85 -11.40 17.24
CA SER A 57 0.87 -12.27 16.56
C SER A 57 0.70 -11.93 15.08
N TYR A 58 0.83 -10.66 14.69
CA TYR A 58 0.80 -10.26 13.29
C TYR A 58 2.01 -10.82 12.53
N ALA A 59 3.23 -10.67 13.07
CA ALA A 59 4.44 -11.22 12.45
C ALA A 59 4.34 -12.75 12.27
N GLN A 60 3.82 -13.47 13.26
CA GLN A 60 3.58 -14.92 13.17
C GLN A 60 2.52 -15.29 12.13
N CYS A 61 1.47 -14.46 11.98
CA CYS A 61 0.45 -14.66 10.96
C CYS A 61 1.03 -14.51 9.55
N ILE A 62 1.81 -13.44 9.34
CA ILE A 62 2.50 -13.18 8.07
C ILE A 62 3.45 -14.33 7.72
N GLU A 63 4.24 -14.83 8.67
CA GLU A 63 5.13 -15.98 8.46
C GLU A 63 4.35 -17.24 8.04
N LYS A 64 3.24 -17.55 8.74
CA LYS A 64 2.38 -18.70 8.45
C LYS A 64 1.56 -18.58 7.17
N SER A 65 1.46 -17.39 6.60
CA SER A 65 0.72 -17.17 5.36
C SER A 65 1.41 -17.81 4.15
N GLU A 66 2.72 -18.11 4.25
CA GLU A 66 3.55 -18.58 3.14
C GLU A 66 3.46 -17.68 1.89
N SER A 67 3.28 -16.37 2.10
CA SER A 67 3.09 -15.36 1.04
C SER A 67 1.84 -15.57 0.19
N VAL A 68 0.87 -16.36 0.67
CA VAL A 68 -0.43 -16.53 0.01
C VAL A 68 -1.29 -15.29 0.27
N HIS A 69 -1.63 -14.57 -0.81
CA HIS A 69 -2.26 -13.25 -0.72
C HIS A 69 -3.55 -13.23 0.15
N PRO A 70 -4.54 -14.12 -0.02
CA PRO A 70 -5.70 -14.15 0.88
C PRO A 70 -5.35 -14.30 2.37
N ALA A 71 -4.33 -15.08 2.70
CA ALA A 71 -3.88 -15.26 4.08
C ALA A 71 -3.19 -14.00 4.61
N MET A 72 -2.33 -13.36 3.81
CA MET A 72 -1.72 -12.06 4.13
C MET A 72 -2.78 -10.99 4.39
N MET A 73 -3.79 -10.91 3.53
CA MET A 73 -4.90 -9.95 3.68
C MET A 73 -5.71 -10.22 4.95
N SER A 74 -5.89 -11.49 5.34
CA SER A 74 -6.52 -11.84 6.62
C SER A 74 -5.67 -11.36 7.81
N CYS A 75 -4.34 -11.54 7.76
CA CYS A 75 -3.43 -11.03 8.79
C CYS A 75 -3.52 -9.51 8.92
N ASN A 76 -3.51 -8.79 7.79
CA ASN A 76 -3.66 -7.34 7.76
C ASN A 76 -5.00 -6.90 8.35
N SER A 77 -6.09 -7.58 7.99
CA SER A 77 -7.43 -7.26 8.49
C SER A 77 -7.54 -7.44 10.02
N GLU A 78 -7.03 -8.56 10.54
CA GLU A 78 -7.06 -8.84 11.98
C GLU A 78 -6.24 -7.81 12.77
N GLU A 79 -5.02 -7.50 12.30
CA GLU A 79 -4.20 -6.49 12.95
C GLU A 79 -4.83 -5.11 12.83
N TYR A 80 -5.36 -4.74 11.67
CA TYR A 80 -6.04 -3.46 11.47
C TYR A 80 -7.20 -3.28 12.46
N GLN A 81 -8.06 -4.29 12.61
CA GLN A 81 -9.18 -4.25 13.55
C GLN A 81 -8.71 -4.04 14.99
N TYR A 82 -7.62 -4.71 15.39
CA TYR A 82 -7.03 -4.50 16.71
C TYR A 82 -6.52 -3.06 16.88
N GLN A 83 -5.78 -2.55 15.89
CA GLN A 83 -5.19 -1.22 15.93
C GLN A 83 -6.26 -0.12 15.90
N ASP A 84 -7.33 -0.31 15.14
CA ASP A 84 -8.48 0.60 15.10
C ASP A 84 -9.24 0.62 16.43
N ALA A 85 -9.46 -0.56 17.05
CA ALA A 85 -10.05 -0.61 18.39
C ALA A 85 -9.15 0.11 19.43
N ARG A 86 -7.83 -0.04 19.32
CA ARG A 86 -6.85 0.67 20.17
C ARG A 86 -6.94 2.18 19.97
N LEU A 87 -6.94 2.65 18.73
CA LEU A 87 -7.12 4.06 18.36
C LEU A 87 -8.41 4.63 18.97
N ASN A 88 -9.53 3.96 18.74
CA ASN A 88 -10.83 4.40 19.22
C ASN A 88 -10.89 4.47 20.75
N LYS A 89 -10.26 3.51 21.45
CA LYS A 89 -10.16 3.54 22.91
C LYS A 89 -9.36 4.76 23.40
N ALA A 90 -8.22 5.07 22.77
CA ALA A 90 -7.41 6.23 23.10
C ALA A 90 -8.17 7.54 22.83
N TYR A 91 -8.84 7.63 21.67
CA TYR A 91 -9.71 8.75 21.32
C TYR A 91 -10.81 8.98 22.38
N GLN A 92 -11.55 7.94 22.77
CA GLN A 92 -12.61 8.08 23.79
C GLN A 92 -12.06 8.50 25.16
N ARG A 93 -10.88 7.99 25.54
CA ARG A 93 -10.18 8.38 26.78
C ARG A 93 -9.85 9.87 26.79
N LEU A 94 -9.36 10.41 25.68
CA LEU A 94 -9.08 11.84 25.53
C LEU A 94 -10.39 12.64 25.58
N MET A 95 -11.37 12.23 24.78
CA MET A 95 -12.68 12.87 24.74
C MET A 95 -13.34 12.95 26.13
N ALA A 96 -13.16 11.98 27.01
CA ALA A 96 -13.74 12.05 28.36
C ALA A 96 -13.16 13.19 29.24
N LYS A 97 -11.92 13.62 28.99
CA LYS A 97 -11.18 14.57 29.86
C LYS A 97 -11.13 15.99 29.32
N LEU A 98 -11.37 16.17 28.02
CA LEU A 98 -11.25 17.45 27.32
C LEU A 98 -12.46 18.37 27.54
N THR A 99 -12.20 19.68 27.50
CA THR A 99 -13.23 20.73 27.44
C THR A 99 -14.03 20.65 26.12
N VAL A 100 -15.14 21.39 26.03
CA VAL A 100 -15.98 21.39 24.81
C VAL A 100 -15.19 21.86 23.58
N GLN A 101 -14.38 22.90 23.74
CA GLN A 101 -13.55 23.47 22.69
C GLN A 101 -12.47 22.48 22.23
N GLU A 102 -11.78 21.85 23.17
CA GLU A 102 -10.75 20.85 22.85
C GLU A 102 -11.34 19.58 22.23
N LYS A 103 -12.53 19.15 22.65
CA LYS A 103 -13.28 18.05 22.01
C LYS A 103 -13.58 18.38 20.54
N ALA A 104 -14.00 19.61 20.25
CA ALA A 104 -14.27 20.04 18.88
C ALA A 104 -12.98 20.03 18.04
N ALA A 105 -11.87 20.49 18.61
CA ALA A 105 -10.57 20.46 17.98
C ALA A 105 -10.10 19.02 17.69
N LEU A 106 -10.12 18.12 18.68
CA LEU A 106 -9.73 16.71 18.51
C LEU A 106 -10.59 16.01 17.45
N LYS A 107 -11.91 16.25 17.44
CA LYS A 107 -12.80 15.73 16.39
C LYS A 107 -12.38 16.18 14.98
N GLN A 108 -11.98 17.44 14.83
CA GLN A 108 -11.54 17.96 13.53
C GLN A 108 -10.19 17.36 13.14
N GLU A 109 -9.28 17.21 14.11
CA GLU A 109 -7.98 16.57 13.94
C GLU A 109 -8.13 15.13 13.40
N GLU A 110 -8.94 14.28 14.05
CA GLU A 110 -9.18 12.91 13.58
C GLU A 110 -9.81 12.86 12.18
N ARG A 111 -10.76 13.76 11.88
CA ARG A 111 -11.36 13.81 10.53
C ARG A 111 -10.36 14.18 9.46
N ASN A 112 -9.45 15.10 9.75
CA ASN A 112 -8.39 15.47 8.82
C ASN A 112 -7.41 14.31 8.64
N TRP A 113 -7.01 13.67 9.73
CA TRP A 113 -6.15 12.49 9.69
C TRP A 113 -6.76 11.37 8.84
N ILE A 114 -8.06 11.07 8.97
CA ILE A 114 -8.73 10.05 8.14
C ILE A 114 -8.59 10.38 6.65
N LYS A 115 -8.83 11.64 6.25
CA LYS A 115 -8.68 12.05 4.85
C LYS A 115 -7.25 11.89 4.35
N GLU A 116 -6.28 12.32 5.15
CA GLU A 116 -4.86 12.20 4.81
C GLU A 116 -4.40 10.75 4.70
N ARG A 117 -4.89 9.89 5.60
CA ARG A 117 -4.67 8.43 5.55
C ARG A 117 -5.24 7.85 4.27
N ASP A 118 -6.49 8.15 3.96
CA ASP A 118 -7.17 7.56 2.81
C ASP A 118 -6.50 7.99 1.49
N ILE A 119 -6.07 9.25 1.38
CA ILE A 119 -5.25 9.74 0.25
C ILE A 119 -3.92 8.99 0.18
N LEU A 120 -3.24 8.82 1.31
CA LEU A 120 -1.94 8.15 1.35
C LEU A 120 -2.07 6.67 0.97
N CYS A 121 -3.13 6.00 1.41
CA CYS A 121 -3.26 4.54 1.33
C CYS A 121 -4.13 4.04 0.18
N GLN A 122 -4.67 4.90 -0.67
CA GLN A 122 -5.39 4.50 -1.88
C GLN A 122 -4.51 4.76 -3.11
N SER A 123 -3.96 3.69 -3.69
CA SER A 123 -3.09 3.80 -4.86
C SER A 123 -3.85 4.11 -6.15
N ASN A 124 -5.13 3.73 -6.24
CA ASN A 124 -6.00 4.01 -7.40
C ASN A 124 -5.38 3.58 -8.75
N GLY A 125 -4.70 2.41 -8.78
CA GLY A 125 -4.06 1.87 -9.97
C GLY A 125 -2.64 2.38 -10.23
N VAL A 126 -2.11 3.31 -9.44
CA VAL A 126 -0.75 3.85 -9.60
C VAL A 126 0.32 2.76 -9.45
N LEU A 127 0.03 1.69 -8.71
CA LEU A 127 0.94 0.55 -8.52
C LEU A 127 0.70 -0.58 -9.52
N GLY A 128 -0.14 -0.37 -10.54
CA GLY A 128 -0.48 -1.37 -11.55
C GLY A 128 -1.63 -2.30 -11.14
N GLY A 129 -2.24 -2.09 -9.97
CA GLY A 129 -3.40 -2.85 -9.50
C GLY A 129 -3.11 -4.28 -9.04
N GLY A 130 -4.18 -5.07 -8.93
CA GLY A 130 -4.12 -6.48 -8.52
C GLY A 130 -3.65 -6.69 -7.07
N GLN A 131 -3.23 -7.92 -6.77
CA GLN A 131 -2.93 -8.37 -5.40
C GLN A 131 -1.79 -7.59 -4.73
N ALA A 132 -0.80 -7.12 -5.49
CA ALA A 132 0.31 -6.36 -4.92
C ALA A 132 -0.16 -4.97 -4.44
N GLU A 133 -0.96 -4.28 -5.25
CA GLU A 133 -1.55 -2.99 -4.88
C GLU A 133 -2.53 -3.14 -3.71
N GLU A 134 -3.40 -4.16 -3.74
CA GLU A 134 -4.32 -4.45 -2.64
C GLU A 134 -3.61 -4.68 -1.31
N LEU A 135 -2.50 -5.44 -1.33
CA LEU A 135 -1.70 -5.72 -0.15
C LEU A 135 -0.99 -4.47 0.37
N GLU A 136 -0.45 -3.63 -0.52
CA GLU A 136 0.23 -2.38 -0.15
C GLU A 136 -0.75 -1.38 0.47
N ASP A 137 -1.91 -1.18 -0.15
CA ASP A 137 -2.96 -0.29 0.34
C ASP A 137 -3.47 -0.76 1.71
N SER A 138 -3.69 -2.06 1.87
CA SER A 138 -4.06 -2.68 3.16
C SER A 138 -2.99 -2.48 4.24
N SER A 139 -1.72 -2.69 3.89
CA SER A 139 -0.59 -2.52 4.81
C SER A 139 -0.42 -1.07 5.24
N CYS A 140 -0.62 -0.11 4.31
CA CYS A 140 -0.63 1.31 4.63
C CYS A 140 -1.73 1.67 5.63
N MET A 141 -2.96 1.20 5.40
CA MET A 141 -4.10 1.47 6.29
C MET A 141 -3.85 0.95 7.71
N LEU A 142 -3.31 -0.27 7.80
CA LEU A 142 -2.86 -0.88 9.06
C LEU A 142 -1.81 -0.01 9.76
N ASN A 143 -0.70 0.30 9.10
CA ASN A 143 0.40 1.03 9.71
C ASN A 143 0.00 2.45 10.11
N ALA A 144 -0.80 3.14 9.29
CA ALA A 144 -1.30 4.49 9.59
C ALA A 144 -2.17 4.51 10.84
N THR A 145 -3.04 3.49 10.98
CA THR A 145 -3.93 3.35 12.14
C THR A 145 -3.16 3.02 13.40
N ALA A 146 -2.17 2.12 13.32
CA ALA A 146 -1.26 1.83 14.44
C ALA A 146 -0.52 3.10 14.90
N LYS A 147 0.06 3.85 13.95
CA LYS A 147 0.78 5.09 14.24
C LYS A 147 -0.11 6.13 14.92
N ARG A 148 -1.34 6.29 14.45
CA ARG A 148 -2.30 7.24 15.03
C ARG A 148 -2.72 6.82 16.44
N ALA A 149 -2.91 5.53 16.68
CA ALA A 149 -3.16 5.04 18.03
C ALA A 149 -1.99 5.38 18.97
N ASP A 150 -0.73 5.19 18.56
CA ASP A 150 0.44 5.56 19.37
C ASP A 150 0.47 7.06 19.70
N GLU A 151 0.08 7.92 18.74
CA GLU A 151 0.01 9.38 18.95
C GLU A 151 -1.05 9.75 19.99
N LEU A 152 -2.25 9.18 19.88
CA LEU A 152 -3.33 9.46 20.82
C LEU A 152 -3.06 8.89 22.22
N GLU A 153 -2.37 7.75 22.31
CA GLU A 153 -2.01 7.16 23.59
C GLU A 153 -0.98 7.98 24.37
N LYS A 154 -0.12 8.73 23.67
CA LYS A 154 0.89 9.63 24.25
C LYS A 154 0.33 10.99 24.69
N ARG A 155 -0.93 11.28 24.37
CA ARG A 155 -1.67 12.46 24.83
C ARG A 155 -2.39 12.17 26.15
#